data_AF-A0A420HH14-F1
#
_entry.id   AF-A0A420HH14-F1
#
_cell.length_a   1.000
_cell.length_b   1.000
_cell.length_c   1.000
_cell.angle_alpha   90.00
_cell.angle_beta   90.00
_cell.angle_gamma   90.00
#
_symmetry.space_group_name_H-M   'P 1'
#
loop_
_entity.id
_entity.type
_entity.pdbx_description
1 polymer ?
#
loop_
_entity_poly.entity_id
_entity_poly.type
_entity_poly.pdbx_seq_one_letter_code
_entity_poly.pdbx_strand_id
1 'polypeptide(L)'
;MSKSQELINLAKKLPPKLSRFFARYPPPSIVPPDRLKGSSQAKYRYSNPFKATRDPITTKWHNPVFSLRRQADLVKLAQEHGVEELLPFTVKGTKEKIRRKLKHGSRIKGTGVGQTVKGKGFERTMKTRLEKRKQAMLAMPQMIQTWKERGHGRGWKNWPK
;
A
#
# COMPACT_ATOMS: atom_id res chain seq x y z
N MET A 1 28.34 -26.58 -28.46
CA MET A 1 26.97 -27.15 -28.48
C MET A 1 26.11 -26.29 -29.38
N SER A 2 24.99 -26.78 -29.89
CA SER A 2 24.06 -25.89 -30.62
C SER A 2 23.43 -24.91 -29.64
N LYS A 3 23.29 -23.63 -30.03
CA LYS A 3 22.68 -22.57 -29.20
C LYS A 3 21.31 -22.99 -28.63
N SER A 4 20.54 -23.79 -29.36
CA SER A 4 19.26 -24.33 -28.89
C SER A 4 19.41 -25.28 -27.70
N GLN A 5 20.42 -26.16 -27.71
CA GLN A 5 20.71 -27.08 -26.61
C GLN A 5 21.17 -26.32 -25.36
N GLU A 6 21.95 -25.25 -25.52
CA GLU A 6 22.40 -24.39 -24.41
C GLU A 6 21.20 -23.71 -23.72
N LEU A 7 20.25 -23.18 -24.50
CA LEU A 7 19.01 -22.59 -23.96
C LEU A 7 18.14 -23.63 -23.25
N ILE A 8 18.04 -24.85 -23.79
CA ILE A 8 17.33 -25.96 -23.14
C ILE A 8 18.01 -26.33 -21.81
N ASN A 9 19.34 -26.40 -21.79
CA ASN A 9 20.11 -26.68 -20.58
C ASN A 9 19.93 -25.57 -19.53
N LEU A 10 19.86 -24.30 -19.96
CA LEU A 10 19.56 -23.18 -19.07
C LEU A 10 18.15 -23.30 -18.47
N ALA A 11 17.14 -23.61 -19.30
CA ALA A 11 15.78 -23.82 -18.82
C ALA A 11 15.67 -25.00 -17.84
N LYS A 12 16.43 -26.08 -18.06
CA LYS A 12 16.50 -27.23 -17.15
C LYS A 12 17.15 -26.91 -15.81
N LYS A 13 18.03 -25.90 -15.74
CA LYS A 13 18.66 -25.44 -14.49
C LYS A 13 17.74 -24.63 -13.58
N LEU A 14 16.51 -24.29 -14.03
CA LEU A 14 15.55 -23.56 -13.19
C LEU A 14 15.12 -24.39 -11.97
N PRO A 15 14.85 -23.74 -10.82
CA PRO A 15 14.31 -24.42 -9.65
C PRO A 15 13.03 -25.20 -9.97
N PRO A 16 12.82 -26.37 -9.35
CA PRO A 16 11.68 -27.23 -9.64
C PRO A 16 10.33 -26.53 -9.40
N LYS A 17 10.29 -25.58 -8.44
CA LYS A 17 9.09 -24.77 -8.17
C LYS A 17 8.71 -23.87 -9.35
N LEU A 18 9.68 -23.24 -10.00
CA LEU A 18 9.46 -22.41 -11.19
C LEU A 18 9.17 -23.27 -12.42
N SER A 19 9.92 -24.36 -12.61
CA SER A 19 9.70 -25.30 -13.71
C SER A 19 8.27 -25.88 -13.67
N ARG A 20 7.80 -26.36 -12.51
CA ARG A 20 6.42 -26.84 -12.30
C ARG A 20 5.38 -25.75 -12.53
N PHE A 21 5.68 -24.50 -12.13
CA PHE A 21 4.78 -23.38 -12.37
C PHE A 21 4.60 -23.13 -13.88
N PHE A 22 5.69 -23.00 -14.62
CA PHE A 22 5.64 -22.75 -16.07
C PHE A 22 5.11 -23.95 -16.86
N ALA A 23 5.33 -25.18 -16.40
CA ALA A 23 4.71 -26.36 -16.99
C ALA A 23 3.17 -26.34 -16.88
N ARG A 24 2.63 -25.83 -15.77
CA ARG A 24 1.18 -25.76 -15.53
C ARG A 24 0.54 -24.49 -16.09
N TYR A 25 1.26 -23.37 -16.04
CA TYR A 25 0.82 -22.05 -16.48
C TYR A 25 1.85 -21.46 -17.47
N PRO A 26 1.93 -22.00 -18.69
CA PRO A 26 2.87 -21.48 -19.69
C PRO A 26 2.43 -20.09 -20.16
N PRO A 27 3.31 -19.08 -20.17
CA PRO A 27 2.98 -17.77 -20.71
C PRO A 27 2.78 -17.81 -22.22
N PRO A 28 1.96 -16.93 -22.81
CA PRO A 28 1.74 -16.89 -24.25
C PRO A 28 3.03 -16.66 -25.05
N SER A 29 4.03 -16.00 -24.46
CA SER A 29 5.32 -15.73 -25.12
C SER A 29 6.13 -16.99 -25.47
N ILE A 30 5.90 -18.12 -24.79
CA ILE A 30 6.62 -19.38 -25.05
C ILE A 30 5.76 -20.42 -25.79
N VAL A 31 4.45 -20.17 -25.91
CA VAL A 31 3.53 -21.11 -26.54
C VAL A 31 3.44 -20.80 -28.03
N PRO A 32 3.62 -21.80 -28.92
CA PRO A 32 3.44 -21.60 -30.36
C PRO A 32 2.03 -21.08 -30.67
N PRO A 33 1.88 -20.13 -31.62
CA PRO A 33 0.60 -19.47 -31.91
C PRO A 33 -0.49 -20.45 -32.33
N ASP A 34 -0.11 -21.57 -32.94
CA ASP A 34 -1.03 -22.62 -33.38
C ASP A 34 -1.74 -23.31 -32.20
N ARG A 35 -1.07 -23.45 -31.05
CA ARG A 35 -1.67 -24.01 -29.82
C ARG A 35 -2.60 -23.04 -29.09
N LEU A 36 -2.62 -21.77 -29.48
CA LEU A 36 -3.51 -20.75 -28.90
C LEU A 36 -4.89 -20.75 -29.58
N LYS A 37 -4.99 -21.19 -30.84
CA LYS A 37 -6.25 -21.30 -31.57
C LYS A 37 -6.94 -22.62 -31.27
N GLY A 38 -8.19 -22.57 -30.80
CA GLY A 38 -9.13 -23.71 -30.91
C GLY A 38 -9.49 -24.47 -29.62
N SER A 39 -8.98 -24.10 -28.44
CA SER A 39 -9.35 -24.80 -27.20
C SER A 39 -10.24 -23.95 -26.31
N SER A 40 -11.50 -24.36 -26.08
CA SER A 40 -12.34 -23.81 -25.01
C SER A 40 -11.70 -23.97 -23.62
N GLN A 41 -10.87 -25.00 -23.44
CA GLN A 41 -10.01 -25.19 -22.27
C GLN A 41 -8.82 -24.22 -22.22
N ALA A 42 -8.38 -23.63 -23.35
CA ALA A 42 -7.35 -22.59 -23.33
C ALA A 42 -7.79 -21.36 -22.53
N LYS A 43 -9.08 -20.98 -22.60
CA LYS A 43 -9.62 -19.85 -21.83
C LYS A 43 -9.42 -20.01 -20.32
N TYR A 44 -9.52 -21.24 -19.81
CA TYR A 44 -9.28 -21.58 -18.40
C TYR A 44 -7.80 -21.82 -18.09
N ARG A 45 -7.02 -22.36 -19.05
CA ARG A 45 -5.56 -22.55 -18.91
C ARG A 45 -4.79 -21.22 -18.85
N TYR A 46 -5.30 -20.16 -19.48
CA TYR A 46 -4.70 -18.82 -19.47
C TYR A 46 -5.32 -17.86 -18.45
N SER A 47 -6.20 -18.34 -17.56
CA SER A 47 -6.66 -17.53 -16.44
C SER A 47 -5.50 -17.28 -15.48
N ASN A 48 -5.27 -16.01 -15.12
CA ASN A 48 -4.18 -15.64 -14.23
C ASN A 48 -4.35 -16.33 -12.85
N PRO A 49 -3.46 -17.25 -12.45
CA PRO A 49 -3.58 -18.01 -11.21
C PRO A 49 -3.33 -17.15 -9.96
N PHE A 50 -2.88 -15.91 -10.12
CA PHE A 50 -2.65 -14.93 -9.06
C PHE A 50 -3.86 -14.07 -8.75
N LYS A 51 -4.90 -14.09 -9.59
CA LYS A 51 -6.11 -13.30 -9.43
C LYS A 51 -7.24 -14.16 -8.86
N ALA A 52 -8.05 -13.56 -7.98
CA ALA A 52 -9.30 -14.16 -7.55
C ALA A 52 -10.27 -14.25 -8.75
N THR A 53 -10.98 -15.35 -8.86
CA THR A 53 -11.97 -15.59 -9.91
C THR A 53 -13.35 -15.62 -9.30
N ARG A 54 -14.36 -15.18 -10.06
CA ARG A 54 -15.77 -15.30 -9.67
C ARG A 54 -16.34 -16.54 -10.35
N ASP A 55 -17.01 -17.39 -9.58
CA ASP A 55 -17.75 -18.52 -10.12
C ASP A 55 -18.92 -18.01 -10.98
N PRO A 56 -19.06 -18.44 -12.24
CA PRO A 56 -20.17 -18.02 -13.09
C PRO A 56 -21.54 -18.48 -12.58
N ILE A 57 -21.63 -19.61 -11.87
CA ILE A 57 -22.91 -20.20 -11.42
C ILE A 57 -23.24 -19.67 -10.03
N THR A 58 -22.36 -19.88 -9.06
CA THR A 58 -22.64 -19.50 -7.66
C THR A 58 -22.40 -18.02 -7.38
N THR A 59 -21.74 -17.30 -8.29
CA THR A 59 -21.34 -15.89 -8.17
C THR A 59 -20.40 -15.55 -7.01
N LYS A 60 -19.95 -16.56 -6.25
CA LYS A 60 -18.99 -16.42 -5.16
C LYS A 60 -17.58 -16.17 -5.69
N TRP A 61 -16.77 -15.48 -4.89
CA TRP A 61 -15.36 -15.26 -5.20
C TRP A 61 -14.52 -16.41 -4.67
N HIS A 62 -13.74 -17.02 -5.56
CA HIS A 62 -12.71 -17.97 -5.20
C HIS A 62 -11.39 -17.25 -4.97
N ASN A 63 -10.69 -17.68 -3.91
CA ASN A 63 -9.34 -17.24 -3.65
C ASN A 63 -8.41 -17.58 -4.83
N PRO A 64 -7.37 -16.76 -5.08
CA PRO A 64 -6.39 -17.08 -6.10
C PRO A 64 -5.70 -18.40 -5.78
N VAL A 65 -5.36 -19.17 -6.82
CA VAL A 65 -4.66 -20.47 -6.69
C VAL A 65 -3.35 -20.32 -5.92
N PHE A 66 -2.68 -19.18 -6.07
CA PHE A 66 -1.52 -18.79 -5.27
C PHE A 66 -1.86 -17.59 -4.39
N SER A 67 -1.71 -17.76 -3.07
CA SER A 67 -1.82 -16.66 -2.11
C SER A 67 -0.75 -15.60 -2.32
N LEU A 68 -0.97 -14.38 -1.80
CA LEU A 68 -0.03 -13.26 -1.94
C LEU A 68 1.38 -13.58 -1.42
N ARG A 69 1.51 -14.46 -0.42
CA ARG A 69 2.81 -14.97 0.07
C ARG A 69 3.48 -15.82 -1.00
N ARG A 70 2.77 -16.82 -1.54
CA ARG A 70 3.30 -17.73 -2.58
C ARG A 70 3.62 -16.98 -3.89
N GLN A 71 2.84 -15.95 -4.22
CA GLN A 71 3.14 -15.05 -5.33
C GLN A 71 4.47 -14.32 -5.10
N ALA A 72 4.70 -13.78 -3.91
CA ALA A 72 5.96 -13.12 -3.58
C ALA A 72 7.16 -14.09 -3.63
N ASP A 73 7.01 -15.31 -3.11
CA ASP A 73 8.05 -16.34 -3.22
C ASP A 73 8.41 -16.64 -4.69
N LEU A 74 7.39 -16.77 -5.56
CA LEU A 74 7.60 -17.02 -6.99
C LEU A 74 8.27 -15.83 -7.69
N VAL A 75 7.83 -14.61 -7.40
CA VAL A 75 8.45 -13.39 -7.95
C VAL A 75 9.91 -13.29 -7.52
N LYS A 76 10.22 -13.54 -6.23
CA LYS A 76 11.59 -13.50 -5.72
C LYS A 76 12.48 -14.51 -6.45
N LEU A 77 12.04 -15.77 -6.55
CA LEU A 77 12.77 -16.80 -7.29
C LEU A 77 12.91 -16.45 -8.79
N ALA A 78 11.84 -15.96 -9.42
CA ALA A 78 11.89 -15.61 -10.83
C ALA A 78 12.81 -14.42 -11.09
N GLN A 79 12.89 -13.47 -10.17
CA GLN A 79 13.82 -12.35 -10.21
C GLN A 79 15.27 -12.83 -10.11
N GLU A 80 15.58 -13.72 -9.15
CA GLU A 80 16.91 -14.32 -8.98
C GLU A 80 17.39 -15.07 -10.24
N HIS A 81 16.46 -15.69 -10.97
CA HIS A 81 16.74 -16.43 -12.21
C HIS A 81 16.46 -15.64 -13.50
N GLY A 82 16.13 -14.34 -13.42
CA GLY A 82 15.92 -13.48 -14.60
C GLY A 82 14.67 -13.80 -15.43
N VAL A 83 13.70 -14.55 -14.90
CA VAL A 83 12.47 -14.98 -15.58
C VAL A 83 11.20 -14.32 -15.01
N GLU A 84 11.33 -13.18 -14.32
CA GLU A 84 10.18 -12.45 -13.75
C GLU A 84 9.16 -12.03 -14.82
N GLU A 85 9.63 -11.65 -16.02
CA GLU A 85 8.77 -11.20 -17.12
C GLU A 85 7.85 -12.28 -17.68
N LEU A 86 8.21 -13.55 -17.47
CA LEU A 86 7.42 -14.71 -17.89
C LEU A 86 6.26 -15.00 -16.93
N LEU A 87 6.26 -14.42 -15.73
CA LEU A 87 5.16 -14.58 -14.78
C LEU A 87 3.93 -13.77 -15.18
N PRO A 88 2.71 -14.26 -14.87
CA PRO A 88 1.52 -13.47 -15.08
C PRO A 88 1.48 -12.28 -14.11
N PHE A 89 0.68 -11.26 -14.46
CA PHE A 89 0.56 -10.04 -13.68
C PHE A 89 0.27 -10.32 -12.19
N THR A 90 1.06 -9.70 -11.30
CA THR A 90 0.85 -9.74 -9.85
C THR A 90 1.21 -8.39 -9.21
N VAL A 91 0.47 -8.03 -8.16
CA VAL A 91 0.77 -6.90 -7.28
C VAL A 91 2.11 -7.03 -6.54
N LYS A 92 2.69 -8.24 -6.52
CA LYS A 92 3.98 -8.52 -5.90
C LYS A 92 5.17 -8.33 -6.84
N GLY A 93 4.93 -8.18 -8.14
CA GLY A 93 5.95 -7.96 -9.17
C GLY A 93 6.74 -6.67 -8.94
N THR A 94 8.02 -6.70 -9.29
CA THR A 94 8.99 -5.61 -9.11
C THR A 94 8.57 -4.39 -9.94
N LYS A 95 8.31 -4.60 -11.25
CA LYS A 95 7.86 -3.54 -12.17
C LYS A 95 6.58 -2.86 -11.69
N GLU A 96 5.60 -3.65 -11.24
CA GLU A 96 4.31 -3.13 -10.78
C GLU A 96 4.41 -2.37 -9.45
N LYS A 97 5.24 -2.84 -8.52
CA LYS A 97 5.52 -2.10 -7.27
C LYS A 97 6.14 -0.74 -7.55
N ILE A 98 7.12 -0.69 -8.46
CA ILE A 98 7.80 0.55 -8.85
C ILE A 98 6.81 1.48 -9.57
N ARG A 99 6.10 0.98 -10.58
CA ARG A 99 5.07 1.73 -11.31
C ARG A 99 4.03 2.35 -10.38
N ARG A 100 3.52 1.57 -9.41
CA ARG A 100 2.54 2.05 -8.44
C ARG A 100 3.12 3.13 -7.52
N LYS A 101 4.37 2.98 -7.07
CA LYS A 101 5.04 3.97 -6.23
C LYS A 101 5.30 5.27 -7.00
N LEU A 102 5.77 5.19 -8.24
CA LEU A 102 6.00 6.37 -9.10
C LEU A 102 4.70 7.10 -9.42
N LYS A 103 3.63 6.37 -9.77
CA LYS A 103 2.34 6.97 -10.13
C LYS A 103 1.64 7.68 -8.96
N HIS A 104 1.73 7.11 -7.76
CA HIS A 104 0.88 7.53 -6.64
C HIS A 104 1.63 8.16 -5.45
N GLY A 105 2.94 7.94 -5.34
CA GLY A 105 3.72 8.40 -4.18
C GLY A 105 3.27 7.80 -2.83
N SER A 106 3.62 8.47 -1.74
CA SER A 106 3.11 8.13 -0.40
C SER A 106 1.66 8.58 -0.26
N ARG A 107 0.82 7.69 0.26
CA ARG A 107 -0.61 7.95 0.51
C ARG A 107 -0.99 7.81 1.98
N ILE A 108 0.01 7.83 2.87
CA ILE A 108 -0.19 7.74 4.31
C ILE A 108 -0.94 9.00 4.77
N LYS A 109 -1.91 8.85 5.67
CA LYS A 109 -2.66 10.01 6.18
C LYS A 109 -1.70 10.96 6.92
N GLY A 110 -1.74 12.24 6.58
CA GLY A 110 -0.90 13.28 7.18
C GLY A 110 0.41 13.54 6.43
N THR A 111 1.15 12.49 6.03
CA THR A 111 2.47 12.59 5.37
C THR A 111 2.46 12.24 3.88
N GLY A 112 1.34 11.77 3.35
CA GLY A 112 1.16 11.46 1.95
C GLY A 112 1.14 12.72 1.08
N VAL A 113 1.37 12.54 -0.22
CA VAL A 113 1.33 13.63 -1.21
C VAL A 113 -0.04 14.32 -1.14
N GLY A 114 -0.04 15.64 -0.94
CA GLY A 114 -1.26 16.44 -0.80
C GLY A 114 -2.00 16.28 0.54
N GLN A 115 -1.40 15.63 1.55
CA GLN A 115 -1.95 15.57 2.91
C GLN A 115 -1.18 16.51 3.83
N THR A 116 -1.87 16.99 4.88
CA THR A 116 -1.28 17.78 5.96
C THR A 116 -1.49 17.08 7.30
N VAL A 117 -0.52 17.25 8.20
CA VAL A 117 -0.57 16.68 9.55
C VAL A 117 -1.56 17.49 10.40
N LYS A 118 -2.38 16.79 11.20
CA LYS A 118 -3.39 17.42 12.06
C LYS A 118 -2.79 18.32 13.15
N GLY A 119 -1.62 17.95 13.68
CA GLY A 119 -1.03 18.55 14.88
C GLY A 119 -1.68 18.04 16.16
N LYS A 120 -0.89 17.98 17.25
CA LYS A 120 -1.36 17.57 18.57
C LYS A 120 -2.31 18.62 19.16
N GLY A 121 -3.11 18.23 20.15
CA GLY A 121 -4.09 19.14 20.77
C GLY A 121 -3.46 20.41 21.35
N PHE A 122 -2.28 20.29 21.96
CA PHE A 122 -1.57 21.43 22.54
C PHE A 122 -0.97 22.35 21.48
N GLU A 123 -0.51 21.83 20.34
CA GLU A 123 0.05 22.61 19.23
C GLU A 123 -1.04 23.48 18.60
N ARG A 124 -2.20 22.88 18.31
CA ARG A 124 -3.35 23.58 17.74
C ARG A 124 -3.90 24.69 18.62
N THR A 125 -3.82 24.54 19.94
CA THR A 125 -4.34 25.51 20.93
C THR A 125 -3.26 26.41 21.54
N MET A 126 -2.00 26.29 21.12
CA MET A 126 -0.90 27.05 21.73
C MET A 126 -1.12 28.55 21.59
N LYS A 127 -1.44 29.01 20.38
CA LYS A 127 -1.67 30.43 20.08
C LYS A 127 -2.82 31.00 20.91
N THR A 128 -3.94 30.29 21.00
CA THR A 128 -5.11 30.73 21.76
C THR A 128 -4.83 30.76 23.27
N ARG A 129 -4.07 29.79 23.79
CA ARG A 129 -3.65 29.78 25.20
C ARG A 129 -2.70 30.93 25.54
N LEU A 130 -1.75 31.24 24.66
CA LEU A 130 -0.82 32.36 24.85
C LEU A 130 -1.55 33.70 24.80
N GLU A 131 -2.48 33.88 23.87
CA GLU A 131 -3.25 35.11 23.76
C GLU A 131 -4.12 35.35 25.02
N LYS A 132 -4.78 34.30 25.53
CA LYS A 132 -5.54 34.38 26.79
C LYS A 132 -4.65 34.79 27.96
N ARG A 133 -3.43 34.25 28.05
CA ARG A 133 -2.45 34.64 29.08
C ARG A 133 -2.04 36.10 28.94
N LYS A 134 -1.74 36.55 27.72
CA LYS A 134 -1.38 37.95 27.43
C LYS A 134 -2.49 38.90 27.86
N GLN A 135 -3.73 38.62 27.48
CA GLN A 135 -4.89 39.45 27.83
C GLN A 135 -5.13 39.48 29.35
N ALA A 136 -5.01 38.33 30.03
CA ALA A 136 -5.13 38.29 31.49
C ALA A 136 -4.06 39.17 32.17
N MET A 137 -2.80 39.10 31.71
CA MET A 137 -1.71 39.93 32.25
C MET A 137 -1.94 41.43 32.01
N LEU A 138 -2.46 41.81 30.84
CA LEU A 138 -2.78 43.21 30.54
C LEU A 138 -3.94 43.75 31.40
N ALA A 139 -4.95 42.93 31.69
CA ALA A 139 -6.08 43.31 32.54
C ALA A 139 -5.77 43.23 34.05
N MET A 140 -4.68 42.56 34.44
CA MET A 140 -4.32 42.27 35.82
C MET A 140 -4.12 43.53 36.70
N PRO A 141 -3.44 44.60 36.24
CA PRO A 141 -3.27 45.81 37.05
C PRO A 141 -4.60 46.45 37.45
N GLN A 142 -5.51 46.62 36.49
CA GLN A 142 -6.84 47.19 36.73
C GLN A 142 -7.67 46.29 37.67
N MET A 143 -7.60 44.97 37.46
CA MET A 143 -8.28 44.01 38.33
C MET A 143 -7.78 44.12 39.78
N ILE A 144 -6.47 44.17 40.00
CA ILE A 144 -5.86 44.31 41.33
C ILE A 144 -6.29 45.63 41.98
N GLN A 145 -6.30 46.73 41.23
CA GLN A 145 -6.76 48.03 41.74
C GLN A 145 -8.21 47.94 42.24
N THR A 146 -9.12 47.45 41.40
CA THR A 146 -10.54 47.29 41.80
C THR A 146 -10.74 46.32 42.97
N TRP A 147 -9.90 45.29 43.09
CA TRP A 147 -9.95 44.35 44.21
C TRP A 147 -9.51 45.00 45.54
N LYS A 148 -8.46 45.83 45.50
CA LYS A 148 -7.99 46.62 46.66
C LYS A 148 -9.03 47.66 47.08
N GLU A 149 -9.57 48.44 46.13
CA GLU A 149 -10.59 49.47 46.37
C GLU A 149 -11.86 48.89 47.02
N ARG A 150 -12.27 47.68 46.62
CA ARG A 150 -13.44 46.97 47.17
C ARG A 150 -13.18 46.26 48.51
N GLY A 151 -12.01 46.45 49.12
CA GLY A 151 -11.70 45.95 50.45
C GLY A 151 -11.22 44.50 50.50
N HIS A 152 -10.26 44.13 49.63
CA HIS A 152 -9.52 42.85 49.70
C HIS A 152 -10.42 41.61 49.71
N GLY A 153 -11.47 41.60 48.88
CA GLY A 153 -12.35 40.45 48.71
C GLY A 153 -13.69 40.52 49.46
N ARG A 154 -13.88 41.43 50.42
CA ARG A 154 -15.16 41.54 51.18
C ARG A 154 -16.36 41.86 50.28
N GLY A 155 -16.19 42.71 49.27
CA GLY A 155 -17.22 43.04 48.28
C GLY A 155 -17.06 42.35 46.92
N TRP A 156 -16.16 41.37 46.79
CA TRP A 156 -15.84 40.75 45.50
C TRP A 156 -16.82 39.62 45.17
N LYS A 157 -17.58 39.79 44.06
CA LYS A 157 -18.55 38.80 43.57
C LYS A 157 -18.06 38.00 42.36
N ASN A 158 -16.97 38.44 41.72
CA ASN A 158 -16.45 37.87 40.47
C ASN A 158 -15.40 36.79 40.74
N TRP A 159 -15.71 35.79 41.56
CA TRP A 159 -14.82 34.67 41.81
C TRP A 159 -14.71 33.78 40.56
N PRO A 160 -13.53 33.23 40.25
CA PRO A 160 -13.41 32.18 39.24
C PRO A 160 -14.37 31.04 39.56
N LYS A 161 -14.95 30.44 38.51
CA LYS A 161 -15.79 29.25 38.61
C LYS A 161 -14.97 27.98 38.46
#